data_AF-A0AAD9VBA1-F1
#
_entry.id   AF-A0AAD9VBA1-F1
#
_cell.length_a   1.000
_cell.length_b   1.000
_cell.length_c   1.000
_cell.angle_alpha   90.00
_cell.angle_beta   90.00
_cell.angle_gamma   90.00
#
_symmetry.space_group_name_H-M   'P 1'
#
loop_
_entity.id
_entity.type
_entity.pdbx_description
1 polymer ?
#
loop_
_entity_poly.entity_id
_entity_poly.type
_entity_poly.pdbx_seq_one_letter_code
_entity_poly.pdbx_strand_id
1 'polypeptide(L)'
;NATLLPFSSPTPTTFQRPTATTTPGGFTYFQNCSSGETDCHARLSSPLISSGAKWKCLQFWYYTTYANQLKVLLVPNETTSHLLKTYDCDRSYRWRLRRVPLSANFAYQVVFEGSPRGFYGADFLVAVKNVVFLTDECIERPSRLLQDICSRNSSESDTSRYIYSPIYYYYPLYNYGHYYYFGYGFYEGCNWTISAPYGNIIKLRFIEFQLEEHPSCSSDYIEVYDGYYGEFKLLGRYCGQRYPSFLKSSSNVLKILFSDESRISVFKFFFSSEKHCPSSCVCFPVSSKSRDMVVTVEEGKEVIYIPKTFPTNTTVMDLSRNHIFRVEDGAFYSTVALETLKLDMNFITTLPHSTFGKLENLQTLSLKSNRISKIEKNAFNYSRNLIYLYLQENTLELLPNEGFNGLSRLKILDISNNRIKRIFSKTFAGLSSLEIL
;
A
#
# COMPACT_ATOMS: atom_id res chain seq x y z
N ASN A 1 33.57 35.53 0.29
CA ASN A 1 34.24 34.72 1.34
C ASN A 1 33.86 35.23 2.71
N ALA A 2 33.04 34.48 3.44
CA ALA A 2 32.83 34.68 4.88
C ALA A 2 32.24 33.39 5.50
N THR A 3 32.65 33.13 6.73
CA THR A 3 32.60 31.87 7.47
C THR A 3 31.37 31.81 8.41
N LEU A 4 30.95 30.59 8.77
CA LEU A 4 29.64 30.15 9.30
C LEU A 4 29.61 29.97 10.84
N LEU A 5 28.46 30.21 11.51
CA LEU A 5 28.05 29.58 12.79
C LEU A 5 26.50 29.49 12.95
N PRO A 6 25.95 28.54 13.76
CA PRO A 6 24.53 28.10 13.71
C PRO A 6 23.66 28.65 14.86
N PHE A 7 22.33 28.80 14.72
CA PHE A 7 21.36 28.66 15.84
C PHE A 7 19.87 28.54 15.40
N SER A 8 19.11 27.88 16.28
CA SER A 8 17.70 27.46 16.28
C SER A 8 16.66 28.54 16.68
N SER A 9 15.41 28.37 16.20
CA SER A 9 14.08 29.01 16.52
C SER A 9 13.83 29.52 17.97
N PRO A 10 12.84 30.43 18.32
CA PRO A 10 11.74 31.05 17.54
C PRO A 10 11.57 32.62 17.65
N THR A 11 11.17 33.29 16.56
CA THR A 11 10.62 34.68 16.48
C THR A 11 11.52 35.88 16.91
N PRO A 12 11.28 37.10 16.37
CA PRO A 12 12.22 37.73 15.44
C PRO A 12 13.03 38.87 16.08
N THR A 13 14.31 38.96 15.72
CA THR A 13 15.03 40.24 15.73
C THR A 13 16.01 40.26 14.55
N THR A 14 15.72 41.16 13.61
CA THR A 14 16.68 41.88 12.77
C THR A 14 17.95 41.16 12.26
N PHE A 15 17.90 40.86 10.96
CA PHE A 15 18.97 41.02 9.95
C PHE A 15 20.29 40.22 10.08
N GLN A 16 20.48 39.22 9.19
CA GLN A 16 21.53 39.16 8.13
C GLN A 16 21.54 37.80 7.38
N ARG A 17 21.70 37.88 6.04
CA ARG A 17 22.13 36.93 4.95
C ARG A 17 22.17 35.38 5.13
N PRO A 18 22.05 34.62 4.01
CA PRO A 18 21.35 33.33 3.95
C PRO A 18 22.12 32.15 4.55
N THR A 19 21.45 31.36 5.40
CA THR A 19 21.88 30.02 5.80
C THR A 19 21.14 28.96 5.01
N ALA A 20 21.88 28.09 4.32
CA ALA A 20 21.36 26.79 3.89
C ALA A 20 21.49 25.81 5.06
N THR A 21 20.37 25.34 5.61
CA THR A 21 20.36 24.24 6.59
C THR A 21 19.80 22.99 5.93
N THR A 22 20.58 21.90 5.95
CA THR A 22 20.20 20.55 5.52
C THR A 22 19.49 19.74 6.61
N THR A 23 19.04 20.38 7.69
CA THR A 23 18.23 19.73 8.73
C THR A 23 16.80 19.48 8.24
N PRO A 24 16.20 18.31 8.54
CA PRO A 24 14.77 18.08 8.33
C PRO A 24 13.97 19.17 9.04
N GLY A 25 13.22 19.98 8.29
CA GLY A 25 12.39 21.08 8.82
C GLY A 25 12.90 22.50 8.57
N GLY A 26 14.09 22.69 7.99
CA GLY A 26 14.61 24.03 7.62
C GLY A 26 14.02 24.57 6.30
N PHE A 27 13.97 25.89 6.14
CA PHE A 27 13.60 26.57 4.89
C PHE A 27 14.63 27.63 4.52
N THR A 28 14.89 27.81 3.23
CA THR A 28 15.74 28.89 2.71
C THR A 28 14.84 30.05 2.33
N TYR A 29 15.12 31.25 2.80
CA TYR A 29 14.39 32.45 2.38
C TYR A 29 15.34 33.52 1.84
N PHE A 30 14.79 34.38 1.00
CA PHE A 30 15.49 35.48 0.36
C PHE A 30 14.88 36.78 0.90
N GLN A 31 15.72 37.66 1.48
CA GLN A 31 15.27 38.93 2.05
C GLN A 31 16.21 40.09 1.69
N ASN A 32 15.60 41.23 1.37
CA ASN A 32 16.17 42.55 1.08
C ASN A 32 17.22 42.63 -0.04
N CYS A 33 16.96 43.53 -0.99
CA CYS A 33 17.98 44.13 -1.85
C CYS A 33 18.26 45.55 -1.38
N SER A 34 19.49 46.00 -1.54
CA SER A 34 19.89 47.34 -1.11
C SER A 34 19.09 48.38 -1.89
N SER A 35 18.66 49.47 -1.25
CA SER A 35 17.94 50.54 -1.95
C SER A 35 18.79 51.07 -3.11
N GLY A 36 18.31 50.92 -4.34
CA GLY A 36 18.99 51.39 -5.57
C GLY A 36 19.61 50.30 -6.46
N GLU A 37 19.57 49.02 -6.07
CA GLU A 37 19.99 47.90 -6.93
C GLU A 37 18.91 47.57 -7.98
N THR A 38 19.30 47.58 -9.27
CA THR A 38 18.40 47.30 -10.41
C THR A 38 18.29 45.80 -10.78
N ASP A 39 19.11 44.94 -10.16
CA ASP A 39 19.21 43.50 -10.45
C ASP A 39 19.11 42.69 -9.14
N CYS A 40 17.89 42.62 -8.58
CA CYS A 40 17.62 41.99 -7.30
C CYS A 40 17.18 40.52 -7.48
N HIS A 41 18.14 39.62 -7.64
CA HIS A 41 17.88 38.19 -7.76
C HIS A 41 18.61 37.40 -6.68
N ALA A 42 17.89 36.47 -6.04
CA ALA A 42 18.47 35.57 -5.06
C ALA A 42 18.31 34.13 -5.53
N ARG A 43 19.42 33.38 -5.56
CA ARG A 43 19.48 32.04 -6.16
C ARG A 43 19.82 30.97 -5.13
N LEU A 44 19.10 29.85 -5.21
CA LEU A 44 19.42 28.59 -4.53
C LEU A 44 19.64 27.50 -5.59
N SER A 45 20.87 27.01 -5.70
CA SER A 45 21.29 26.06 -6.73
C SER A 45 21.54 24.67 -6.17
N SER A 46 21.14 23.63 -6.90
CA SER A 46 21.52 22.25 -6.60
C SER A 46 22.98 21.95 -6.98
N PRO A 47 23.56 20.84 -6.51
CA PRO A 47 24.75 20.26 -7.16
C PRO A 47 24.50 20.00 -8.65
N LEU A 48 25.58 19.84 -9.42
CA LEU A 48 25.50 19.50 -10.84
C LEU A 48 24.94 18.08 -11.01
N ILE A 49 23.87 17.97 -11.80
CA ILE A 49 23.17 16.72 -12.12
C ILE A 49 23.61 16.27 -13.50
N SER A 50 23.99 15.00 -13.65
CA SER A 50 24.42 14.45 -14.93
C SER A 50 23.26 14.29 -15.93
N SER A 51 23.57 14.34 -17.22
CA SER A 51 22.59 14.18 -18.31
C SER A 51 21.88 12.81 -18.31
N GLY A 52 22.43 11.80 -17.63
CA GLY A 52 21.84 10.47 -17.50
C GLY A 52 21.03 10.26 -16.21
N ALA A 53 20.82 11.30 -15.40
CA ALA A 53 20.06 11.18 -14.16
C ALA A 53 18.59 10.83 -14.43
N LYS A 54 18.04 9.88 -13.65
CA LYS A 54 16.68 9.35 -13.84
C LYS A 54 15.58 10.25 -13.25
N TRP A 55 15.89 11.49 -12.89
CA TRP A 55 14.94 12.41 -12.27
C TRP A 55 13.96 12.95 -13.30
N LYS A 56 12.66 12.73 -13.07
CA LYS A 56 11.57 13.16 -13.95
C LYS A 56 10.75 14.31 -13.37
N CYS A 57 10.82 14.53 -12.06
CA CYS A 57 10.00 15.53 -11.39
C CYS A 57 10.74 16.14 -10.20
N LEU A 58 10.66 17.47 -10.09
CA LEU A 58 11.13 18.23 -8.94
C LEU A 58 9.93 18.61 -8.08
N GLN A 59 9.93 18.24 -6.81
CA GLN A 59 8.92 18.66 -5.83
C GLN A 59 9.55 19.62 -4.82
N PHE A 60 8.86 20.70 -4.50
CA PHE A 60 9.30 21.66 -3.48
C PHE A 60 8.12 22.45 -2.94
N TRP A 61 8.31 23.00 -1.75
CA TRP A 61 7.42 24.01 -1.19
C TRP A 61 7.97 25.38 -1.46
N TYR A 62 7.09 26.33 -1.79
CA TYR A 62 7.46 27.73 -1.87
C TYR A 62 6.48 28.63 -1.11
N TYR A 63 6.97 29.80 -0.74
CA TYR A 63 6.22 30.88 -0.12
C TYR A 63 6.63 32.17 -0.80
N THR A 64 5.66 33.01 -1.19
CA THR A 64 5.90 34.33 -1.80
C THR A 64 5.01 35.36 -1.12
N THR A 65 5.53 36.56 -0.88
CA THR A 65 4.73 37.72 -0.43
C THR A 65 4.28 38.60 -1.61
N TYR A 66 3.50 39.65 -1.31
CA TYR A 66 2.96 40.57 -2.29
C TYR A 66 4.06 41.16 -3.19
N ALA A 67 3.82 41.18 -4.51
CA ALA A 67 4.76 41.66 -5.52
C ALA A 67 6.10 40.90 -5.63
N ASN A 68 6.18 39.62 -5.23
CA ASN A 68 7.37 38.78 -5.42
C ASN A 68 7.08 37.54 -6.29
N GLN A 69 8.09 37.02 -6.98
CA GLN A 69 8.00 35.81 -7.80
C GLN A 69 9.14 34.84 -7.52
N LEU A 70 8.87 33.55 -7.70
CA LEU A 70 9.85 32.47 -7.69
C LEU A 70 9.93 31.84 -9.08
N LYS A 71 11.12 31.78 -9.66
CA LYS A 71 11.40 31.02 -10.88
C LYS A 71 12.14 29.73 -10.55
N VAL A 72 11.87 28.68 -11.30
CA VAL A 72 12.62 27.42 -11.28
C VAL A 72 13.29 27.26 -12.63
N LEU A 73 14.61 27.13 -12.63
CA LEU A 73 15.45 27.13 -13.82
C LEU A 73 16.29 25.84 -13.90
N LEU A 74 16.60 25.41 -15.11
CA LEU A 74 17.72 24.50 -15.39
C LEU A 74 18.89 25.31 -15.93
N VAL A 75 20.04 25.19 -15.28
CA VAL A 75 21.24 25.98 -15.58
C VAL A 75 22.38 25.00 -15.90
N PRO A 76 22.75 24.81 -17.18
CA PRO A 76 23.84 23.91 -17.54
C PRO A 76 25.23 24.54 -17.33
N ASN A 77 25.33 25.86 -17.36
CA ASN A 77 26.56 26.62 -17.13
C ASN A 77 26.22 28.06 -16.65
N GLU A 78 27.22 28.87 -16.36
CA GLU A 78 27.03 30.23 -15.80
C GLU A 78 26.34 31.23 -16.75
N THR A 79 26.30 30.95 -18.06
CA THR A 79 25.80 31.90 -19.07
C THR A 79 24.43 31.55 -19.64
N THR A 80 23.95 30.33 -19.44
CA THR A 80 22.68 29.86 -20.02
C THR A 80 21.73 29.35 -18.94
N SER A 81 20.45 29.68 -19.08
CA SER A 81 19.40 29.20 -18.18
C SER A 81 18.13 28.91 -18.96
N HIS A 82 17.45 27.83 -18.58
CA HIS A 82 16.18 27.39 -19.14
C HIS A 82 15.10 27.51 -18.07
N LEU A 83 14.12 28.38 -18.27
CA LEU A 83 13.01 28.56 -17.35
C LEU A 83 12.05 27.36 -17.42
N LEU A 84 11.85 26.67 -16.29
CA LEU A 84 10.86 25.61 -16.19
C LEU A 84 9.48 26.14 -15.77
N LYS A 85 9.44 27.01 -14.76
CA LYS A 85 8.18 27.58 -14.26
C LYS A 85 8.42 28.87 -13.46
N THR A 86 7.46 29.79 -13.56
CA THR A 86 7.36 30.97 -12.69
C THR A 86 6.15 30.84 -11.77
N TYR A 87 6.34 31.18 -10.50
CA TYR A 87 5.30 31.25 -9.48
C TYR A 87 5.20 32.67 -8.97
N ASP A 88 4.10 33.31 -9.33
CA ASP A 88 3.84 34.70 -8.99
C ASP A 88 3.36 34.88 -7.55
N CYS A 89 3.30 36.15 -7.12
CA CYS A 89 2.85 36.53 -5.80
C CYS A 89 1.44 35.99 -5.52
N ASP A 90 1.30 35.42 -4.33
CA ASP A 90 0.02 34.95 -3.84
C ASP A 90 -0.40 35.76 -2.62
N ARG A 91 -1.59 36.37 -2.68
CA ARG A 91 -2.14 37.20 -1.58
C ARG A 91 -2.53 36.37 -0.35
N SER A 92 -2.45 35.05 -0.42
CA SER A 92 -2.84 34.17 0.69
C SER A 92 -1.79 34.01 1.78
N TYR A 93 -0.53 34.45 1.56
CA TYR A 93 0.58 34.34 2.53
C TYR A 93 0.75 32.92 3.10
N ARG A 94 0.75 31.90 2.22
CA ARG A 94 0.79 30.47 2.61
C ARG A 94 1.86 29.72 1.84
N TRP A 95 2.39 28.68 2.47
CA TRP A 95 3.25 27.69 1.82
C TRP A 95 2.47 26.88 0.78
N ARG A 96 3.07 26.64 -0.38
CA ARG A 96 2.46 25.88 -1.48
C ARG A 96 3.38 24.79 -1.99
N LEU A 97 2.87 23.57 -2.08
CA LEU A 97 3.56 22.47 -2.76
C LEU A 97 3.45 22.67 -4.27
N ARG A 98 4.58 22.51 -4.94
CA ARG A 98 4.64 22.48 -6.39
C ARG A 98 5.51 21.35 -6.89
N ARG A 99 5.17 20.93 -8.10
CA ARG A 99 5.89 19.97 -8.90
C ARG A 99 6.19 20.58 -10.25
N VAL A 100 7.41 20.35 -10.73
CA VAL A 100 7.87 20.84 -12.02
C VAL A 100 8.53 19.67 -12.75
N PRO A 101 8.12 19.36 -13.99
CA PRO A 101 8.75 18.30 -14.76
C PRO A 101 10.22 18.62 -15.00
N LEU A 102 11.07 17.62 -14.81
CA LEU A 102 12.48 17.69 -15.14
C LEU A 102 12.72 16.91 -16.43
N SER A 103 13.19 17.61 -17.45
CA SER A 103 13.61 16.99 -18.71
C SER A 103 14.77 17.80 -19.27
N ALA A 104 15.93 17.17 -19.34
CA ALA A 104 17.13 17.73 -19.97
C ALA A 104 18.02 16.59 -20.46
N ASN A 105 18.64 16.80 -21.62
CA ASN A 105 19.59 15.88 -22.25
C ASN A 105 21.06 16.31 -22.04
N PHE A 106 21.28 17.29 -21.16
CA PHE A 106 22.59 17.85 -20.80
C PHE A 106 22.78 17.82 -19.29
N ALA A 107 23.99 18.05 -18.78
CA ALA A 107 24.21 18.21 -17.35
C ALA A 107 23.69 19.57 -16.88
N TYR A 108 23.02 19.63 -15.73
CA TYR A 108 22.35 20.85 -15.26
C TYR A 108 22.35 20.98 -13.73
N GLN A 109 22.26 22.23 -13.26
CA GLN A 109 21.81 22.54 -11.91
C GLN A 109 20.35 22.96 -11.95
N VAL A 110 19.58 22.59 -10.93
CA VAL A 110 18.28 23.20 -10.68
C VAL A 110 18.51 24.46 -9.85
N VAL A 111 18.00 25.59 -10.32
CA VAL A 111 18.14 26.88 -9.64
C VAL A 111 16.77 27.47 -9.33
N PHE A 112 16.53 27.73 -8.05
CA PHE A 112 15.41 28.54 -7.57
C PHE A 112 15.84 30.00 -7.51
N GLU A 113 15.20 30.86 -8.30
CA GLU A 113 15.48 32.29 -8.35
C GLU A 113 14.29 33.10 -7.83
N GLY A 114 14.44 33.70 -6.65
CA GLY A 114 13.49 34.68 -6.12
C GLY A 114 13.80 36.08 -6.66
N SER A 115 12.77 36.82 -7.09
CA SER A 115 12.89 38.22 -7.54
C SER A 115 11.63 39.01 -7.23
N PRO A 116 11.73 40.33 -7.02
CA PRO A 116 10.56 41.21 -6.95
C PRO A 116 9.92 41.40 -8.32
N ARG A 117 8.62 41.72 -8.32
CA ARG A 117 7.77 41.99 -9.47
C ARG A 117 7.29 43.44 -9.40
N GLY A 118 8.18 44.40 -9.63
CA GLY A 118 7.84 45.84 -9.67
C GLY A 118 8.75 46.73 -8.81
N PHE A 119 8.31 47.98 -8.58
CA PHE A 119 9.10 49.04 -7.93
C PHE A 119 9.57 48.68 -6.52
N TYR A 120 10.86 48.91 -6.30
CA TYR A 120 11.66 48.63 -5.11
C TYR A 120 11.14 49.41 -3.89
N GLY A 121 10.83 48.71 -2.79
CA GLY A 121 10.44 49.36 -1.53
C GLY A 121 9.62 48.52 -0.54
N ALA A 122 9.15 47.32 -0.91
CA ALA A 122 8.41 46.43 0.00
C ALA A 122 9.23 45.20 0.40
N ASP A 123 8.93 44.62 1.57
CA ASP A 123 9.60 43.43 2.12
C ASP A 123 9.64 42.28 1.11
N PHE A 124 10.83 42.04 0.53
CA PHE A 124 11.10 40.91 -0.33
C PHE A 124 11.16 39.64 0.53
N LEU A 125 10.21 38.73 0.34
CA LEU A 125 10.24 37.42 1.00
C LEU A 125 9.75 36.34 0.04
N VAL A 126 10.72 35.55 -0.43
CA VAL A 126 10.49 34.30 -1.14
C VAL A 126 11.19 33.22 -0.34
N ALA A 127 10.52 32.11 -0.07
CA ALA A 127 11.13 30.99 0.64
C ALA A 127 10.85 29.66 -0.05
N VAL A 128 11.80 28.73 0.05
CA VAL A 128 11.72 27.39 -0.51
C VAL A 128 12.10 26.37 0.57
N LYS A 129 11.39 25.25 0.65
CA LYS A 129 11.71 24.14 1.57
C LYS A 129 11.38 22.78 0.97
N ASN A 130 11.92 21.72 1.58
CA ASN A 130 11.64 20.32 1.25
C ASN A 130 11.75 20.04 -0.27
N VAL A 131 12.88 20.43 -0.86
CA VAL A 131 13.18 20.15 -2.27
C VAL A 131 13.53 18.67 -2.42
N VAL A 132 12.79 17.94 -3.26
CA VAL A 132 12.95 16.50 -3.49
C VAL A 132 12.94 16.23 -4.99
N PHE A 133 13.91 15.43 -5.44
CA PHE A 133 13.96 14.90 -6.81
C PHE A 133 13.26 13.52 -6.84
N LEU A 134 12.38 13.33 -7.82
CA LEU A 134 11.57 12.14 -7.99
C LEU A 134 11.82 11.51 -9.36
N THR A 135 11.82 10.18 -9.43
CA THR A 135 11.97 9.41 -10.67
C THR A 135 10.64 9.11 -11.38
N ASP A 136 9.52 9.44 -10.74
CA ASP A 136 8.16 9.22 -11.26
C ASP A 136 7.69 10.39 -12.16
N GLU A 137 6.73 10.14 -13.05
CA GLU A 137 6.17 11.16 -13.96
C GLU A 137 5.61 12.38 -13.20
N CYS A 138 5.84 13.58 -13.75
CA CYS A 138 5.46 14.84 -13.11
C CYS A 138 4.05 15.27 -13.51
N ILE A 139 3.06 14.60 -12.92
CA ILE A 139 1.64 14.90 -13.14
C ILE A 139 1.26 16.14 -12.31
N GLU A 140 1.02 17.29 -12.97
CA GLU A 140 0.37 18.44 -12.32
C GLU A 140 -1.04 18.03 -11.83
N ARG A 141 -1.47 18.55 -10.67
CA ARG A 141 -2.83 18.30 -10.15
C ARG A 141 -3.86 18.68 -11.23
N PRO A 142 -4.88 17.85 -11.50
CA PRO A 142 -5.93 18.19 -12.46
C PRO A 142 -6.53 19.56 -12.13
N SER A 143 -6.58 20.45 -13.12
CA SER A 143 -7.09 21.83 -12.98
C SER A 143 -8.62 21.94 -13.08
N ARG A 144 -9.33 20.83 -13.33
CA ARG A 144 -10.79 20.80 -13.45
C ARG A 144 -11.46 20.61 -12.09
N LEU A 145 -12.46 21.47 -11.84
CA LEU A 145 -13.46 21.30 -10.78
C LEU A 145 -13.97 19.86 -10.80
N LEU A 146 -13.56 19.07 -9.83
CA LEU A 146 -14.25 17.84 -9.48
C LEU A 146 -14.73 18.04 -8.05
N GLN A 147 -15.89 18.66 -7.94
CA GLN A 147 -16.67 18.74 -6.70
C GLN A 147 -16.96 17.33 -6.13
N ASP A 148 -16.78 16.28 -6.95
CA ASP A 148 -16.99 14.85 -6.66
C ASP A 148 -15.72 14.02 -6.34
N ILE A 149 -14.55 14.62 -6.08
CA ILE A 149 -13.38 13.80 -5.63
C ILE A 149 -13.60 13.25 -4.22
N CYS A 150 -14.36 13.97 -3.39
CA CYS A 150 -14.63 13.57 -2.03
C CYS A 150 -15.64 12.41 -2.03
N SER A 151 -15.21 11.28 -1.47
CA SER A 151 -16.02 10.08 -1.28
C SER A 151 -16.37 9.27 -2.52
N ARG A 152 -15.39 8.49 -3.04
CA ARG A 152 -15.55 7.67 -4.25
C ARG A 152 -15.12 6.22 -4.02
N ASN A 153 -15.82 5.30 -4.69
CA ASN A 153 -15.37 3.92 -4.82
C ASN A 153 -14.42 3.82 -6.02
N SER A 154 -13.23 3.28 -5.80
CA SER A 154 -12.20 3.09 -6.81
C SER A 154 -11.89 1.61 -6.95
N SER A 155 -11.91 1.09 -8.17
CA SER A 155 -11.51 -0.29 -8.46
C SER A 155 -10.15 -0.34 -9.15
N GLU A 156 -9.53 -1.51 -9.19
CA GLU A 156 -8.31 -1.72 -9.99
C GLU A 156 -8.51 -1.39 -11.49
N SER A 157 -9.74 -1.50 -12.00
CA SER A 157 -10.10 -1.13 -13.37
C SER A 157 -10.22 0.38 -13.60
N ASP A 158 -10.13 1.21 -12.55
CA ASP A 158 -10.05 2.66 -12.70
C ASP A 158 -8.70 3.04 -13.34
N THR A 159 -8.74 3.72 -14.47
CA THR A 159 -7.57 4.10 -15.27
C THR A 159 -6.64 5.08 -14.56
N SER A 160 -7.16 5.80 -13.55
CA SER A 160 -6.37 6.79 -12.82
C SER A 160 -5.50 6.17 -11.72
N ARG A 161 -5.93 5.12 -10.99
CA ARG A 161 -5.21 4.51 -9.83
C ARG A 161 -4.64 5.49 -8.80
N TYR A 162 -5.06 6.75 -8.84
CA TYR A 162 -4.58 7.83 -7.98
C TYR A 162 -5.76 8.45 -7.24
N ILE A 163 -5.57 8.72 -5.95
CA ILE A 163 -6.52 9.49 -5.13
C ILE A 163 -5.83 10.78 -4.73
N TYR A 164 -6.51 11.91 -4.90
CA TYR A 164 -5.98 13.24 -4.63
C TYR A 164 -6.75 13.87 -3.47
N SER A 165 -6.09 14.73 -2.70
CA SER A 165 -6.78 15.60 -1.75
C SER A 165 -7.79 16.49 -2.49
N PRO A 166 -8.98 16.75 -1.92
CA PRO A 166 -9.92 17.72 -2.46
C PRO A 166 -9.28 19.09 -2.72
N ILE A 167 -9.78 19.83 -3.72
CA ILE A 167 -9.31 21.18 -4.06
C ILE A 167 -10.27 22.21 -3.48
N TYR A 168 -9.78 23.09 -2.60
CA TYR A 168 -10.54 24.24 -2.13
C TYR A 168 -10.46 25.39 -3.14
N TYR A 169 -11.60 25.82 -3.69
CA TYR A 169 -11.69 27.07 -4.46
C TYR A 169 -12.22 28.21 -3.59
N TYR A 170 -11.55 29.37 -3.69
CA TYR A 170 -12.01 30.63 -3.12
C TYR A 170 -12.69 31.43 -4.23
N TYR A 171 -14.02 31.57 -4.19
CA TYR A 171 -14.71 32.55 -5.03
C TYR A 171 -14.94 33.83 -4.23
N PRO A 172 -14.28 34.95 -4.56
CA PRO A 172 -14.71 36.25 -4.06
C PRO A 172 -15.93 36.70 -4.89
N LEU A 173 -17.14 36.56 -4.35
CA LEU A 173 -18.30 37.26 -4.89
C LEU A 173 -18.19 38.73 -4.47
N TYR A 174 -17.78 39.60 -5.41
CA TYR A 174 -17.91 41.04 -5.26
C TYR A 174 -19.39 41.40 -5.43
N ASN A 175 -20.05 41.81 -4.35
CA ASN A 175 -21.31 42.54 -4.48
C ASN A 175 -21.38 43.69 -3.47
N TYR A 176 -21.58 44.90 -4.00
CA TYR A 176 -21.79 46.19 -3.35
C TYR A 176 -21.60 46.25 -1.82
N GLY A 177 -20.37 46.58 -1.39
CA GLY A 177 -20.12 47.29 -0.13
C GLY A 177 -20.17 46.48 1.18
N HIS A 178 -20.45 45.18 1.16
CA HIS A 178 -20.40 44.35 2.38
C HIS A 178 -19.56 43.10 2.17
N TYR A 179 -18.54 42.92 3.02
CA TYR A 179 -17.80 41.66 3.14
C TYR A 179 -18.72 40.61 3.77
N TYR A 180 -19.38 39.79 2.95
CA TYR A 180 -19.97 38.53 3.43
C TYR A 180 -18.89 37.45 3.40
N TYR A 181 -18.44 37.00 4.58
CA TYR A 181 -17.69 35.75 4.71
C TYR A 181 -18.65 34.59 4.44
N PHE A 182 -18.72 34.12 3.19
CA PHE A 182 -19.42 32.87 2.89
C PHE A 182 -18.72 31.70 3.61
N GLY A 183 -19.54 30.86 4.24
CA GLY A 183 -19.11 29.71 5.02
C GLY A 183 -18.18 28.78 4.26
N TYR A 184 -17.01 28.58 4.84
CA TYR A 184 -15.98 27.66 4.39
C TYR A 184 -16.51 26.23 4.42
N GLY A 185 -16.58 25.56 3.27
CA GLY A 185 -16.85 24.12 3.24
C GLY A 185 -15.61 23.39 3.78
N PHE A 186 -15.65 22.96 5.04
CA PHE A 186 -14.74 21.94 5.56
C PHE A 186 -15.17 20.58 5.00
N TYR A 187 -14.21 19.72 4.66
CA TYR A 187 -14.53 18.32 4.35
C TYR A 187 -14.39 17.49 5.62
N GLU A 188 -15.43 17.49 6.44
CA GLU A 188 -15.60 16.44 7.44
C GLU A 188 -15.98 15.14 6.71
N GLY A 189 -15.04 14.20 6.56
CA GLY A 189 -15.37 12.81 6.23
C GLY A 189 -15.31 12.41 4.75
N CYS A 190 -14.33 12.89 3.98
CA CYS A 190 -14.06 12.25 2.68
C CYS A 190 -13.66 10.80 2.89
N ASN A 191 -14.33 9.88 2.19
CA ASN A 191 -14.09 8.44 2.36
C ASN A 191 -13.95 7.70 1.02
N TRP A 192 -12.79 7.12 0.76
CA TRP A 192 -12.58 6.30 -0.43
C TRP A 192 -12.61 4.83 -0.07
N THR A 193 -13.28 4.03 -0.88
CA THR A 193 -13.19 2.56 -0.81
C THR A 193 -12.48 2.06 -2.06
N ILE A 194 -11.31 1.48 -1.87
CA ILE A 194 -10.52 0.85 -2.93
C ILE A 194 -10.86 -0.64 -2.93
N SER A 195 -11.24 -1.20 -4.07
CA SER A 195 -11.49 -2.63 -4.24
C SER A 195 -10.64 -3.25 -5.34
N ALA A 196 -10.17 -4.47 -5.08
CA ALA A 196 -9.46 -5.32 -6.03
C ALA A 196 -10.25 -6.64 -6.25
N PRO A 197 -9.93 -7.40 -7.31
CA PRO A 197 -10.45 -8.76 -7.46
C PRO A 197 -10.19 -9.61 -6.21
N TYR A 198 -11.07 -10.58 -5.94
CA TYR A 198 -10.89 -11.49 -4.81
C TYR A 198 -9.57 -12.25 -4.89
N GLY A 199 -8.94 -12.45 -3.74
CA GLY A 199 -7.62 -13.09 -3.65
C GLY A 199 -6.44 -12.18 -4.01
N ASN A 200 -6.68 -10.91 -4.36
CA ASN A 200 -5.63 -9.91 -4.45
C ASN A 200 -5.55 -9.11 -3.16
N ILE A 201 -4.37 -8.57 -2.87
CA ILE A 201 -4.16 -7.57 -1.84
C ILE A 201 -3.94 -6.21 -2.49
N ILE A 202 -4.27 -5.13 -1.79
CA ILE A 202 -4.05 -3.76 -2.23
C ILE A 202 -2.77 -3.22 -1.60
N LYS A 203 -1.94 -2.65 -2.45
CA LYS A 203 -0.74 -1.90 -2.13
C LYS A 203 -1.08 -0.41 -2.20
N LEU A 204 -0.88 0.33 -1.12
CA LEU A 204 -1.10 1.77 -1.06
C LEU A 204 0.21 2.50 -0.78
N ARG A 205 0.52 3.50 -1.62
CA ARG A 205 1.70 4.34 -1.49
C ARG A 205 1.31 5.82 -1.39
N PHE A 206 1.89 6.49 -0.41
CA PHE A 206 1.83 7.95 -0.29
C PHE A 206 2.84 8.56 -1.27
N ILE A 207 2.33 9.34 -2.23
CA ILE A 207 3.12 10.04 -3.25
C ILE A 207 3.30 11.51 -2.87
N GLU A 208 2.24 12.12 -2.33
CA GLU A 208 2.27 13.44 -1.69
C GLU A 208 1.61 13.28 -0.32
N PHE A 209 2.18 13.89 0.71
CA PHE A 209 1.60 13.86 2.04
C PHE A 209 2.03 15.07 2.86
N GLN A 210 1.08 15.96 3.13
CA GLN A 210 1.22 17.07 4.06
C GLN A 210 -0.15 17.45 4.60
N LEU A 211 -0.32 17.18 5.88
CA LEU A 211 -1.44 17.61 6.71
C LEU A 211 -0.91 18.53 7.83
N GLU A 212 -1.80 19.19 8.55
CA GLU A 212 -1.44 19.84 9.82
C GLU A 212 -0.78 18.83 10.77
N GLU A 213 0.27 19.26 11.47
CA GLU A 213 0.95 18.42 12.45
C GLU A 213 0.33 18.62 13.83
N HIS A 214 -0.14 17.54 14.44
CA HIS A 214 -0.68 17.54 15.79
C HIS A 214 -0.18 16.31 16.56
N PRO A 215 0.17 16.40 17.85
CA PRO A 215 0.72 15.27 18.62
C PRO A 215 -0.14 13.99 18.59
N SER A 216 -1.46 14.14 18.49
CA SER A 216 -2.42 13.04 18.40
C SER A 216 -3.06 12.87 17.00
N CYS A 217 -2.65 13.67 16.01
CA CYS A 217 -3.33 13.76 14.71
C CYS A 217 -4.85 13.92 14.85
N SER A 218 -5.30 14.83 15.72
CA SER A 218 -6.72 15.07 15.96
C SER A 218 -7.33 16.16 15.10
N SER A 219 -6.50 17.07 14.56
CA SER A 219 -6.93 18.11 13.61
C SER A 219 -7.07 17.48 12.22
N ASP A 220 -6.12 17.73 11.31
CA ASP A 220 -6.09 17.07 10.02
C ASP A 220 -5.54 15.64 10.15
N TYR A 221 -6.28 14.67 9.62
CA TYR A 221 -5.77 13.30 9.58
C TYR A 221 -6.28 12.49 8.39
N ILE A 222 -5.45 11.52 8.01
CA ILE A 222 -5.83 10.41 7.16
C ILE A 222 -5.84 9.14 8.01
N GLU A 223 -6.92 8.38 7.96
CA GLU A 223 -6.97 7.02 8.44
C GLU A 223 -7.04 6.05 7.28
N VAL A 224 -6.24 4.98 7.37
CA VAL A 224 -6.30 3.87 6.43
C VAL A 224 -6.80 2.64 7.19
N TYR A 225 -7.86 2.05 6.69
CA TYR A 225 -8.48 0.86 7.24
C TYR A 225 -8.34 -0.31 6.27
N ASP A 226 -7.85 -1.42 6.80
CA ASP A 226 -7.83 -2.73 6.15
C ASP A 226 -9.08 -3.48 6.57
N GLY A 227 -9.92 -3.86 5.62
CA GLY A 227 -11.20 -4.40 6.00
C GLY A 227 -11.92 -5.16 4.93
N TYR A 228 -12.96 -5.82 5.40
CA TYR A 228 -13.82 -6.71 4.66
C TYR A 228 -15.25 -6.35 5.07
N TYR A 229 -16.18 -6.19 4.10
CA TYR A 229 -17.50 -5.55 4.26
C TYR A 229 -18.16 -5.70 5.66
N GLY A 230 -17.88 -4.77 6.59
CA GLY A 230 -18.44 -4.74 7.95
C GLY A 230 -17.42 -4.74 9.09
N GLU A 231 -16.19 -5.21 8.87
CA GLU A 231 -15.08 -5.17 9.83
C GLU A 231 -13.87 -4.44 9.23
N PHE A 232 -13.69 -3.18 9.62
CA PHE A 232 -12.55 -2.37 9.20
C PHE A 232 -11.56 -2.24 10.36
N LYS A 233 -10.37 -2.82 10.20
CA LYS A 233 -9.25 -2.66 11.13
C LYS A 233 -8.44 -1.43 10.74
N LEU A 234 -8.22 -0.52 11.68
CA LEU A 234 -7.33 0.62 11.47
C LEU A 234 -5.88 0.13 11.27
N LEU A 235 -5.31 0.42 10.09
CA LEU A 235 -3.88 0.21 9.82
C LEU A 235 -3.03 1.35 10.41
N GLY A 236 -3.57 2.57 10.38
CA GLY A 236 -2.91 3.72 10.98
C GLY A 236 -3.66 5.03 10.72
N ARG A 237 -3.38 6.01 11.59
CA ARG A 237 -3.79 7.40 11.48
C ARG A 237 -2.54 8.26 11.23
N TYR A 238 -2.60 9.16 10.26
CA TYR A 238 -1.45 9.90 9.75
C TYR A 238 -1.76 11.39 9.67
N CYS A 239 -0.82 12.23 10.10
CA CYS A 239 -0.85 13.69 9.94
C CYS A 239 0.58 14.25 9.81
N GLY A 240 0.71 15.57 9.66
CA GLY A 240 2.00 16.26 9.53
C GLY A 240 2.69 16.07 8.17
N GLN A 241 4.02 16.16 8.17
CA GLN A 241 4.85 16.16 6.95
C GLN A 241 5.70 14.89 6.75
N ARG A 242 5.68 13.98 7.73
CA ARG A 242 6.44 12.73 7.64
C ARG A 242 5.69 11.73 6.77
N TYR A 243 6.31 11.33 5.66
CA TYR A 243 5.74 10.32 4.76
C TYR A 243 5.51 9.00 5.48
N PRO A 244 4.28 8.46 5.45
CA PRO A 244 4.01 7.13 5.98
C PRO A 244 4.73 6.04 5.18
N SER A 245 5.00 4.92 5.84
CA SER A 245 5.52 3.72 5.17
C SER A 245 4.51 3.19 4.16
N PHE A 246 5.03 2.46 3.18
CA PHE A 246 4.21 1.71 2.25
C PHE A 246 3.26 0.75 2.99
N LEU A 247 1.98 0.73 2.60
CA LEU A 247 0.96 -0.09 3.24
C LEU A 247 0.51 -1.22 2.32
N LYS A 248 0.32 -2.40 2.90
CA LYS A 248 -0.34 -3.55 2.27
C LYS A 248 -1.58 -3.91 3.07
N SER A 249 -2.69 -4.14 2.39
CA SER A 249 -3.87 -4.75 2.99
C SER A 249 -3.69 -6.25 3.17
N SER A 250 -4.49 -6.84 4.04
CA SER A 250 -4.69 -8.29 4.14
C SER A 250 -5.85 -8.78 3.27
N SER A 251 -6.76 -7.87 2.88
CA SER A 251 -7.92 -8.17 2.04
C SER A 251 -7.82 -7.52 0.66
N ASN A 252 -8.85 -7.72 -0.16
CA ASN A 252 -9.01 -7.03 -1.44
C ASN A 252 -9.71 -5.66 -1.31
N VAL A 253 -9.89 -5.12 -0.10
CA VAL A 253 -10.56 -3.84 0.14
C VAL A 253 -9.79 -2.97 1.15
N LEU A 254 -9.56 -1.71 0.78
CA LEU A 254 -9.03 -0.67 1.67
C LEU A 254 -10.02 0.47 1.76
N LYS A 255 -10.25 0.99 2.96
CA LYS A 255 -11.00 2.23 3.17
C LYS A 255 -10.06 3.32 3.64
N ILE A 256 -10.13 4.49 3.02
CA ILE A 256 -9.36 5.67 3.39
C ILE A 256 -10.35 6.71 3.88
N LEU A 257 -10.16 7.23 5.08
CA LEU A 257 -10.92 8.34 5.62
C LEU A 257 -10.00 9.54 5.77
N PHE A 258 -10.49 10.71 5.35
CA PHE A 258 -9.78 11.97 5.47
C PHE A 258 -10.68 13.00 6.16
N SER A 259 -10.10 13.67 7.15
CA SER A 259 -10.70 14.79 7.87
C SER A 259 -9.77 15.99 7.80
N ASP A 260 -10.32 17.17 7.52
CA ASP A 260 -9.60 18.43 7.38
C ASP A 260 -10.27 19.52 8.20
N GLU A 261 -9.52 20.09 9.15
CA GLU A 261 -9.93 21.26 9.93
C GLU A 261 -9.10 22.50 9.56
N SER A 262 -7.93 22.33 8.92
CA SER A 262 -6.95 23.39 8.65
C SER A 262 -7.02 24.00 7.23
N ARG A 263 -7.77 23.39 6.31
CA ARG A 263 -8.08 23.85 4.93
C ARG A 263 -6.89 23.84 3.95
N ILE A 264 -5.76 23.21 4.29
CA ILE A 264 -4.55 23.16 3.43
C ILE A 264 -3.90 21.77 3.40
N SER A 265 -4.73 20.73 3.54
CA SER A 265 -4.26 19.35 3.41
C SER A 265 -3.96 19.00 1.95
N VAL A 266 -2.76 18.45 1.73
CA VAL A 266 -2.23 18.11 0.41
C VAL A 266 -1.75 16.67 0.44
N PHE A 267 -2.46 15.79 -0.27
CA PHE A 267 -2.02 14.41 -0.43
C PHE A 267 -2.33 13.85 -1.82
N LYS A 268 -1.58 12.80 -2.17
CA LYS A 268 -1.77 11.98 -3.36
C LYS A 268 -1.42 10.54 -2.99
N PHE A 269 -2.35 9.63 -3.21
CA PHE A 269 -2.13 8.20 -3.09
C PHE A 269 -1.98 7.58 -4.46
N PHE A 270 -1.15 6.56 -4.54
CA PHE A 270 -1.16 5.58 -5.63
C PHE A 270 -1.54 4.23 -5.05
N PHE A 271 -2.45 3.51 -5.71
CA PHE A 271 -2.81 2.16 -5.34
C PHE A 271 -2.66 1.17 -6.48
N SER A 272 -2.35 -0.07 -6.14
CA SER A 272 -2.25 -1.19 -7.08
C SER A 272 -2.64 -2.49 -6.40
N SER A 273 -3.12 -3.49 -7.14
CA SER A 273 -3.32 -4.82 -6.58
C SER A 273 -2.07 -5.71 -6.79
N GLU A 274 -1.84 -6.64 -5.87
CA GLU A 274 -0.88 -7.74 -6.01
C GLU A 274 -1.65 -9.04 -5.94
N LYS A 275 -1.50 -9.88 -6.98
CA LYS A 275 -2.15 -11.19 -7.03
C LYS A 275 -1.53 -12.10 -5.97
N HIS A 276 -2.33 -12.46 -4.97
CA HIS A 276 -1.92 -13.36 -3.89
C HIS A 276 -2.51 -14.77 -4.05
N CYS A 277 -3.60 -14.88 -4.82
CA CYS A 277 -4.16 -16.16 -5.28
C CYS A 277 -3.32 -16.79 -6.40
N PRO A 278 -3.07 -18.12 -6.40
CA PRO A 278 -2.38 -18.79 -7.50
C PRO A 278 -3.02 -18.53 -8.88
N SER A 279 -2.22 -18.58 -9.94
CA SER A 279 -2.68 -18.31 -11.30
C SER A 279 -3.71 -19.30 -11.84
N SER A 280 -3.69 -20.54 -11.33
CA SER A 280 -4.63 -21.62 -11.69
C SER A 280 -5.85 -21.68 -10.78
N CYS A 281 -5.95 -20.79 -9.80
CA CYS A 281 -6.98 -20.85 -8.76
C CYS A 281 -7.83 -19.57 -8.73
N VAL A 282 -9.04 -19.73 -8.23
CA VAL A 282 -9.90 -18.64 -7.76
C VAL A 282 -9.92 -18.70 -6.24
N CYS A 283 -9.72 -17.54 -5.62
CA CYS A 283 -9.74 -17.40 -4.18
C CYS A 283 -10.86 -16.43 -3.84
N PHE A 284 -11.80 -16.86 -3.02
CA PHE A 284 -12.93 -16.05 -2.60
C PHE A 284 -13.27 -16.29 -1.13
N PRO A 285 -13.81 -15.29 -0.44
CA PRO A 285 -14.19 -15.40 0.96
C PRO A 285 -15.39 -16.33 1.15
N VAL A 286 -15.43 -17.07 2.27
CA VAL A 286 -16.52 -18.01 2.60
C VAL A 286 -17.89 -17.30 2.65
N SER A 287 -17.92 -16.05 3.09
CA SER A 287 -19.11 -15.20 3.08
C SER A 287 -18.70 -13.73 3.02
N SER A 288 -19.65 -12.84 2.74
CA SER A 288 -19.43 -11.38 2.70
C SER A 288 -18.95 -10.75 4.01
N LYS A 289 -18.95 -11.50 5.11
CA LYS A 289 -18.44 -11.06 6.42
C LYS A 289 -17.27 -11.89 6.97
N SER A 290 -16.88 -12.98 6.31
CA SER A 290 -15.79 -13.84 6.80
C SER A 290 -14.43 -13.46 6.22
N ARG A 291 -13.40 -13.53 7.06
CA ARG A 291 -11.99 -13.44 6.63
C ARG A 291 -11.46 -14.75 6.07
N ASP A 292 -12.23 -15.82 6.22
CA ASP A 292 -11.88 -17.16 5.80
C ASP A 292 -11.92 -17.24 4.28
N MET A 293 -10.84 -17.74 3.70
CA MET A 293 -10.72 -17.86 2.25
C MET A 293 -10.93 -19.29 1.79
N VAL A 294 -11.76 -19.42 0.76
CA VAL A 294 -11.92 -20.62 -0.05
C VAL A 294 -11.00 -20.51 -1.26
N VAL A 295 -10.24 -21.56 -1.53
CA VAL A 295 -9.41 -21.71 -2.73
C VAL A 295 -9.94 -22.87 -3.55
N THR A 296 -10.27 -22.61 -4.80
CA THR A 296 -10.67 -23.63 -5.78
C THR A 296 -9.87 -23.48 -7.06
N VAL A 297 -9.81 -24.51 -7.89
CA VAL A 297 -9.24 -24.40 -9.25
C VAL A 297 -10.17 -23.57 -10.13
N GLU A 298 -9.60 -22.71 -10.95
CA GLU A 298 -10.34 -21.86 -11.90
C GLU A 298 -10.88 -22.70 -13.05
N GLU A 299 -12.09 -22.37 -13.52
CA GLU A 299 -12.71 -23.09 -14.63
C GLU A 299 -11.83 -23.08 -15.89
N GLY A 300 -11.67 -24.24 -16.51
CA GLY A 300 -10.81 -24.42 -17.68
C GLY A 300 -9.31 -24.46 -17.37
N LYS A 301 -8.91 -24.41 -16.09
CA LYS A 301 -7.52 -24.62 -15.66
C LYS A 301 -7.36 -25.95 -14.94
N GLU A 302 -6.11 -26.39 -14.88
CA GLU A 302 -5.71 -27.61 -14.20
C GLU A 302 -4.49 -27.37 -13.30
N VAL A 303 -4.39 -28.18 -12.25
CA VAL A 303 -3.29 -28.20 -11.31
C VAL A 303 -2.59 -29.55 -11.38
N ILE A 304 -1.36 -29.55 -11.90
CA ILE A 304 -0.49 -30.73 -11.91
C ILE A 304 0.45 -30.72 -10.69
N TYR A 305 0.89 -29.52 -10.28
CA TYR A 305 1.72 -29.27 -9.12
C TYR A 305 1.02 -28.27 -8.19
N ILE A 306 0.98 -28.56 -6.89
CA ILE A 306 0.40 -27.66 -5.90
C ILE A 306 1.18 -26.34 -5.89
N PRO A 307 0.51 -25.18 -6.09
CA PRO A 307 1.16 -23.87 -6.03
C PRO A 307 1.92 -23.64 -4.72
N LYS A 308 3.07 -22.96 -4.78
CA LYS A 308 3.93 -22.74 -3.60
C LYS A 308 3.34 -21.76 -2.58
N THR A 309 2.47 -20.86 -3.01
CA THR A 309 1.96 -19.76 -2.19
C THR A 309 0.46 -19.64 -2.33
N PHE A 310 -0.23 -19.66 -1.20
CA PHE A 310 -1.67 -19.42 -1.09
C PHE A 310 -1.91 -18.25 -0.13
N PRO A 311 -3.13 -17.67 -0.13
CA PRO A 311 -3.53 -16.77 0.93
C PRO A 311 -3.39 -17.41 2.32
N THR A 312 -2.77 -16.70 3.26
CA THR A 312 -2.47 -17.26 4.60
C THR A 312 -3.72 -17.51 5.46
N ASN A 313 -4.83 -16.85 5.14
CA ASN A 313 -6.15 -17.00 5.73
C ASN A 313 -7.04 -18.04 5.02
N THR A 314 -6.47 -18.93 4.20
CA THR A 314 -7.22 -20.03 3.58
C THR A 314 -7.65 -21.05 4.62
N THR A 315 -8.97 -21.26 4.74
CA THR A 315 -9.59 -22.27 5.62
C THR A 315 -10.12 -23.46 4.84
N VAL A 316 -10.53 -23.27 3.59
CA VAL A 316 -11.02 -24.32 2.71
C VAL A 316 -10.20 -24.32 1.43
N MET A 317 -9.61 -25.46 1.10
CA MET A 317 -8.88 -25.66 -0.14
C MET A 317 -9.42 -26.89 -0.86
N ASP A 318 -10.01 -26.67 -2.03
CA ASP A 318 -10.51 -27.72 -2.91
C ASP A 318 -9.68 -27.78 -4.20
N LEU A 319 -8.77 -28.75 -4.24
CA LEU A 319 -7.95 -29.09 -5.41
C LEU A 319 -8.37 -30.44 -6.00
N SER A 320 -9.63 -30.83 -5.78
CA SER A 320 -10.17 -32.09 -6.29
C SER A 320 -10.29 -32.09 -7.82
N ARG A 321 -10.34 -33.27 -8.44
CA ARG A 321 -10.53 -33.46 -9.89
C ARG A 321 -9.43 -32.77 -10.73
N ASN A 322 -8.19 -32.97 -10.33
CA ASN A 322 -7.01 -32.40 -10.98
C ASN A 322 -6.01 -33.50 -11.37
N HIS A 323 -4.83 -33.10 -11.83
CA HIS A 323 -3.77 -34.01 -12.29
C HIS A 323 -2.60 -34.11 -11.29
N ILE A 324 -2.86 -33.87 -10.00
CA ILE A 324 -1.83 -33.88 -8.96
C ILE A 324 -1.37 -35.31 -8.72
N PHE A 325 -0.10 -35.59 -8.99
CA PHE A 325 0.46 -36.94 -8.79
C PHE A 325 1.40 -37.05 -7.58
N ARG A 326 1.83 -35.90 -7.04
CA ARG A 326 2.74 -35.79 -5.91
C ARG A 326 2.39 -34.57 -5.07
N VAL A 327 2.43 -34.73 -3.75
CA VAL A 327 2.39 -33.63 -2.79
C VAL A 327 3.80 -33.43 -2.25
N GLU A 328 4.39 -32.27 -2.50
CA GLU A 328 5.72 -31.93 -1.98
C GLU A 328 5.68 -31.68 -0.47
N ASP A 329 6.83 -31.87 0.18
CA ASP A 329 6.95 -31.49 1.58
C ASP A 329 6.78 -29.97 1.73
N GLY A 330 5.98 -29.57 2.70
CA GLY A 330 5.64 -28.17 2.94
C GLY A 330 4.76 -27.48 1.90
N ALA A 331 4.10 -28.23 1.01
CA ALA A 331 3.15 -27.69 0.03
C ALA A 331 2.05 -26.80 0.67
N PHE A 332 1.74 -27.02 1.95
CA PHE A 332 0.70 -26.28 2.70
C PHE A 332 1.25 -25.46 3.88
N TYR A 333 2.55 -25.19 3.96
CA TYR A 333 3.13 -24.46 5.11
C TYR A 333 2.65 -23.00 5.25
N SER A 334 2.15 -22.39 4.17
CA SER A 334 1.60 -21.03 4.22
C SER A 334 0.14 -20.98 4.71
N THR A 335 -0.58 -22.10 4.71
CA THR A 335 -2.02 -22.18 5.03
C THR A 335 -2.26 -22.82 6.40
N VAL A 336 -1.74 -22.20 7.44
CA VAL A 336 -1.85 -22.70 8.83
C VAL A 336 -3.29 -22.63 9.38
N ALA A 337 -4.15 -21.83 8.77
CA ALA A 337 -5.56 -21.69 9.10
C ALA A 337 -6.46 -22.77 8.45
N LEU A 338 -5.88 -23.72 7.69
CA LEU A 338 -6.64 -24.68 6.91
C LEU A 338 -7.45 -25.63 7.79
N GLU A 339 -8.76 -25.68 7.57
CA GLU A 339 -9.72 -26.55 8.27
C GLU A 339 -10.20 -27.69 7.37
N THR A 340 -10.34 -27.43 6.07
CA THR A 340 -10.80 -28.41 5.08
C THR A 340 -9.83 -28.45 3.89
N LEU A 341 -9.26 -29.62 3.64
CA LEU A 341 -8.43 -29.90 2.48
C LEU A 341 -9.02 -31.05 1.67
N LYS A 342 -9.38 -30.78 0.42
CA LYS A 342 -9.85 -31.78 -0.54
C LYS A 342 -8.88 -31.94 -1.69
N LEU A 343 -8.42 -33.17 -1.86
CA LEU A 343 -7.49 -33.62 -2.90
C LEU A 343 -8.10 -34.80 -3.68
N ASP A 344 -9.43 -34.88 -3.73
CA ASP A 344 -10.14 -36.04 -4.27
C ASP A 344 -9.92 -36.18 -5.78
N MET A 345 -10.02 -37.39 -6.32
CA MET A 345 -9.95 -37.64 -7.77
C MET A 345 -8.69 -37.02 -8.40
N ASN A 346 -7.54 -37.28 -7.79
CA ASN A 346 -6.22 -36.92 -8.30
C ASN A 346 -5.40 -38.22 -8.56
N PHE A 347 -4.11 -38.08 -8.84
CA PHE A 347 -3.20 -39.18 -9.16
C PHE A 347 -2.16 -39.41 -8.06
N ILE A 348 -2.44 -38.97 -6.83
CA ILE A 348 -1.47 -38.97 -5.72
C ILE A 348 -1.12 -40.42 -5.37
N THR A 349 0.17 -40.74 -5.36
CA THR A 349 0.67 -42.11 -5.14
C THR A 349 1.21 -42.34 -3.72
N THR A 350 1.73 -41.29 -3.08
CA THR A 350 2.37 -41.35 -1.76
C THR A 350 2.11 -40.06 -0.99
N LEU A 351 2.13 -40.16 0.33
CA LEU A 351 2.05 -39.03 1.26
C LEU A 351 3.32 -38.96 2.11
N PRO A 352 4.21 -37.98 1.89
CA PRO A 352 5.40 -37.76 2.71
C PRO A 352 5.12 -37.55 4.21
N HIS A 353 6.09 -37.90 5.07
CA HIS A 353 6.02 -37.85 6.54
C HIS A 353 5.66 -36.49 7.18
N SER A 354 5.64 -35.40 6.43
CA SER A 354 5.34 -34.03 6.90
C SER A 354 4.40 -33.25 5.96
N THR A 355 3.71 -33.93 5.04
CA THR A 355 2.83 -33.27 4.07
C THR A 355 1.79 -32.35 4.72
N PHE A 356 1.25 -32.77 5.86
CA PHE A 356 0.30 -31.99 6.65
C PHE A 356 0.93 -31.40 7.92
N GLY A 357 2.27 -31.35 7.97
CA GLY A 357 3.01 -30.72 9.05
C GLY A 357 2.63 -29.25 9.13
N LYS A 358 2.15 -28.80 10.29
CA LYS A 358 1.57 -27.48 10.61
C LYS A 358 0.09 -27.28 10.35
N LEU A 359 -0.63 -28.25 9.79
CA LEU A 359 -2.08 -28.16 9.63
C LEU A 359 -2.81 -28.57 10.92
N GLU A 360 -2.56 -27.82 12.00
CA GLU A 360 -3.09 -28.11 13.33
C GLU A 360 -4.60 -27.89 13.42
N ASN A 361 -5.14 -26.98 12.61
CA ASN A 361 -6.57 -26.66 12.55
C ASN A 361 -7.35 -27.59 11.62
N LEU A 362 -6.69 -28.54 10.95
CA LEU A 362 -7.33 -29.38 9.94
C LEU A 362 -8.37 -30.29 10.59
N GLN A 363 -9.63 -30.16 10.15
CA GLN A 363 -10.78 -30.94 10.61
C GLN A 363 -11.20 -31.96 9.56
N THR A 364 -11.12 -31.60 8.27
CA THR A 364 -11.51 -32.47 7.16
C THR A 364 -10.34 -32.65 6.20
N LEU A 365 -9.94 -33.90 5.98
CA LEU A 365 -8.99 -34.27 4.95
C LEU A 365 -9.62 -35.32 4.04
N SER A 366 -9.79 -34.96 2.77
CA SER A 366 -10.31 -35.87 1.75
C SER A 366 -9.26 -36.15 0.69
N LEU A 367 -8.92 -37.43 0.55
CA LEU A 367 -7.96 -38.00 -0.41
C LEU A 367 -8.63 -39.11 -1.24
N LYS A 368 -9.95 -39.04 -1.37
CA LYS A 368 -10.78 -40.05 -2.03
C LYS A 368 -10.35 -40.23 -3.49
N SER A 369 -10.44 -41.46 -4.01
CA SER A 369 -10.19 -41.77 -5.43
C SER A 369 -8.82 -41.31 -5.92
N ASN A 370 -7.76 -41.64 -5.18
CA ASN A 370 -6.37 -41.41 -5.56
C ASN A 370 -5.66 -42.76 -5.84
N ARG A 371 -4.33 -42.78 -5.90
CA ARG A 371 -3.51 -43.98 -6.14
C ARG A 371 -2.58 -44.27 -4.96
N ILE A 372 -2.99 -43.89 -3.74
CA ILE A 372 -2.15 -43.98 -2.55
C ILE A 372 -2.02 -45.44 -2.16
N SER A 373 -0.80 -45.97 -2.22
CA SER A 373 -0.52 -47.38 -1.90
C SER A 373 -0.06 -47.60 -0.46
N LYS A 374 0.44 -46.54 0.20
CA LYS A 374 0.98 -46.59 1.55
C LYS A 374 0.76 -45.27 2.29
N ILE A 375 0.42 -45.37 3.58
CA ILE A 375 0.46 -44.27 4.54
C ILE A 375 1.75 -44.40 5.34
N GLU A 376 2.55 -43.34 5.43
CA GLU A 376 3.76 -43.33 6.24
C GLU A 376 3.43 -43.24 7.74
N LYS A 377 4.32 -43.77 8.58
CA LYS A 377 4.19 -43.63 10.04
C LYS A 377 4.21 -42.14 10.38
N ASN A 378 3.31 -41.70 11.25
CA ASN A 378 3.19 -40.31 11.71
C ASN A 378 2.72 -39.30 10.65
N ALA A 379 2.21 -39.74 9.49
CA ALA A 379 1.71 -38.84 8.43
C ALA A 379 0.67 -37.81 8.93
N PHE A 380 -0.06 -38.13 10.01
CA PHE A 380 -1.10 -37.30 10.60
C PHE A 380 -0.77 -36.75 12.00
N ASN A 381 0.49 -36.84 12.47
CA ASN A 381 0.87 -36.52 13.86
C ASN A 381 0.55 -35.08 14.29
N TYR A 382 0.52 -34.14 13.34
CA TYR A 382 0.23 -32.72 13.58
C TYR A 382 -1.25 -32.35 13.41
N SER A 383 -2.03 -33.16 12.70
CA SER A 383 -3.46 -32.89 12.41
C SER A 383 -4.37 -33.47 13.50
N ARG A 384 -4.08 -33.14 14.77
CA ARG A 384 -4.77 -33.72 15.94
C ARG A 384 -6.25 -33.33 16.06
N ASN A 385 -6.66 -32.29 15.35
CA ASN A 385 -8.04 -31.82 15.29
C ASN A 385 -8.86 -32.47 14.17
N LEU A 386 -8.31 -33.48 13.47
CA LEU A 386 -9.01 -34.14 12.38
C LEU A 386 -10.27 -34.86 12.90
N ILE A 387 -11.40 -34.58 12.24
CA ILE A 387 -12.72 -35.13 12.53
C ILE A 387 -13.13 -36.11 11.43
N TYR A 388 -12.81 -35.79 10.17
CA TYR A 388 -13.19 -36.56 8.99
C TYR A 388 -11.95 -36.87 8.15
N LEU A 389 -11.68 -38.16 7.93
CA LEU A 389 -10.60 -38.64 7.06
C LEU A 389 -11.16 -39.61 6.01
N TYR A 390 -11.07 -39.21 4.75
CA TYR A 390 -11.55 -39.97 3.61
C TYR A 390 -10.37 -40.47 2.76
N LEU A 391 -10.19 -41.79 2.73
CA LEU A 391 -9.12 -42.50 2.04
C LEU A 391 -9.66 -43.61 1.12
N GLN A 392 -10.98 -43.64 0.88
CA GLN A 392 -11.62 -44.65 0.06
C GLN A 392 -11.22 -44.55 -1.40
N GLU A 393 -11.39 -45.67 -2.11
CA GLU A 393 -11.05 -45.80 -3.54
C GLU A 393 -9.55 -45.48 -3.82
N ASN A 394 -8.66 -45.93 -2.93
CA ASN A 394 -7.22 -45.87 -3.11
C ASN A 394 -6.64 -47.29 -3.33
N THR A 395 -5.32 -47.42 -3.31
CA THR A 395 -4.61 -48.70 -3.50
C THR A 395 -3.89 -49.17 -2.25
N LEU A 396 -4.35 -48.74 -1.06
CA LEU A 396 -3.69 -49.04 0.21
C LEU A 396 -3.60 -50.55 0.44
N GLU A 397 -2.40 -51.09 0.54
CA GLU A 397 -2.19 -52.53 0.79
C GLU A 397 -2.08 -52.86 2.28
N LEU A 398 -1.58 -51.91 3.06
CA LEU A 398 -1.26 -52.09 4.48
C LEU A 398 -1.38 -50.75 5.22
N LEU A 399 -1.95 -50.81 6.42
CA LEU A 399 -2.03 -49.67 7.33
C LEU A 399 -0.90 -49.76 8.36
N PRO A 400 -0.17 -48.66 8.65
CA PRO A 400 0.90 -48.69 9.64
C PRO A 400 0.35 -49.05 11.03
N ASN A 401 1.14 -49.82 11.80
CA ASN A 401 0.84 -50.06 13.22
C ASN A 401 0.93 -48.73 13.98
N GLU A 402 -0.10 -48.38 14.75
CA GLU A 402 -0.26 -47.06 15.37
C GLU A 402 -0.31 -45.91 14.34
N GLY A 403 -0.77 -46.20 13.12
CA GLY A 403 -0.79 -45.27 11.99
C GLY A 403 -1.63 -44.02 12.17
N PHE A 404 -2.72 -44.13 12.94
CA PHE A 404 -3.67 -43.07 13.22
C PHE A 404 -3.61 -42.59 14.67
N ASN A 405 -2.52 -42.91 15.38
CA ASN A 405 -2.34 -42.52 16.76
C ASN A 405 -2.35 -40.98 16.90
N GLY A 406 -2.98 -40.47 17.95
CA GLY A 406 -3.13 -39.04 18.21
C GLY A 406 -4.35 -38.39 17.54
N LEU A 407 -5.07 -39.09 16.66
CA LEU A 407 -6.32 -38.61 16.06
C LEU A 407 -7.53 -38.86 16.98
N SER A 408 -7.44 -38.41 18.23
CA SER A 408 -8.45 -38.70 19.27
C SER A 408 -9.82 -38.05 19.00
N ARG A 409 -9.88 -37.05 18.11
CA ARG A 409 -11.09 -36.35 17.69
C ARG A 409 -11.75 -36.93 16.43
N LEU A 410 -11.11 -37.92 15.80
CA LEU A 410 -11.58 -38.49 14.53
C LEU A 410 -12.89 -39.24 14.75
N LYS A 411 -13.93 -38.84 14.00
CA LYS A 411 -15.27 -39.44 14.04
C LYS A 411 -15.50 -40.38 12.88
N ILE A 412 -15.01 -40.02 11.70
CA ILE A 412 -15.17 -40.82 10.48
C ILE A 412 -13.81 -41.10 9.88
N LEU A 413 -13.51 -42.38 9.69
CA LEU A 413 -12.37 -42.87 8.92
C LEU A 413 -12.89 -43.77 7.80
N ASP A 414 -12.99 -43.27 6.57
CA ASP A 414 -13.41 -44.11 5.44
C ASP A 414 -12.18 -44.67 4.70
N ILE A 415 -11.95 -45.97 4.85
CA ILE A 415 -10.89 -46.72 4.16
C ILE A 415 -11.44 -47.76 3.17
N SER A 416 -12.73 -47.65 2.82
CA SER A 416 -13.40 -48.59 1.92
C SER A 416 -12.77 -48.63 0.52
N ASN A 417 -13.01 -49.70 -0.24
CA ASN A 417 -12.51 -49.84 -1.62
C ASN A 417 -10.99 -49.66 -1.76
N ASN A 418 -10.24 -50.20 -0.80
CA ASN A 418 -8.77 -50.31 -0.84
C ASN A 418 -8.33 -51.78 -1.06
N ARG A 419 -7.02 -52.05 -0.98
CA ARG A 419 -6.43 -53.39 -1.15
C ARG A 419 -5.84 -53.95 0.15
N ILE A 420 -6.41 -53.56 1.30
CA ILE A 420 -5.86 -53.86 2.62
C ILE A 420 -5.92 -55.37 2.86
N LYS A 421 -4.75 -56.00 2.99
CA LYS A 421 -4.64 -57.47 3.17
C LYS A 421 -4.64 -57.86 4.64
N ARG A 422 -4.14 -57.00 5.53
CA ARG A 422 -3.93 -57.27 6.96
C ARG A 422 -4.08 -55.99 7.78
N ILE A 423 -4.57 -56.13 9.01
CA ILE A 423 -4.70 -55.06 10.01
C ILE A 423 -3.90 -55.50 11.26
N PHE A 424 -3.09 -54.60 11.83
CA PHE A 424 -2.37 -54.86 13.08
C PHE A 424 -3.24 -54.57 14.30
N SER A 425 -2.96 -55.22 15.42
CA SER A 425 -3.74 -55.07 16.66
C SER A 425 -3.82 -53.63 17.19
N LYS A 426 -2.82 -52.78 16.89
CA LYS A 426 -2.81 -51.36 17.26
C LYS A 426 -2.96 -50.40 16.09
N THR A 427 -3.44 -50.86 14.92
CA THR A 427 -3.66 -49.97 13.76
C THR A 427 -4.58 -48.79 14.11
N PHE A 428 -5.66 -49.05 14.86
CA PHE A 428 -6.67 -48.05 15.25
C PHE A 428 -6.52 -47.55 16.70
N ALA A 429 -5.38 -47.80 17.35
CA ALA A 429 -5.15 -47.35 18.71
C ALA A 429 -5.18 -45.81 18.78
N GLY A 430 -5.86 -45.27 19.80
CA GLY A 430 -5.97 -43.82 20.03
C GLY A 430 -7.17 -43.14 19.37
N LEU A 431 -7.96 -43.84 18.55
CA LEU A 431 -9.18 -43.31 17.91
C LEU A 431 -10.40 -43.33 18.87
N SER A 432 -10.31 -42.59 19.97
CA SER A 432 -11.31 -42.63 21.07
C SER A 432 -12.70 -42.10 20.73
N SER A 433 -12.81 -41.27 19.69
CA SER A 433 -14.08 -40.66 19.26
C SER A 433 -14.62 -41.23 17.95
N LEU A 434 -14.09 -42.37 17.48
CA LEU A 434 -14.48 -42.94 16.21
C LEU A 434 -15.93 -43.45 16.26
N GLU A 435 -16.75 -42.94 15.34
CA GLU A 435 -18.16 -43.28 15.19
C GLU A 435 -18.38 -44.19 13.97
N ILE A 436 -17.64 -43.96 12.88
CA ILE A 436 -17.77 -44.68 11.60
C ILE A 436 -16.37 -45.06 11.06
N LEU A 437 -16.20 -46.33 10.68
CA LEU A 437 -14.99 -46.91 10.07
C LEU A 437 -15.31 -47.61 8.75
#